data_AF-A0A2M9P3P3-F1
#
_entry.id   AF-A0A2M9P3P3-F1
#
_cell.length_a   1.000
_cell.length_b   1.000
_cell.length_c   1.000
_cell.angle_alpha   90.00
_cell.angle_beta   90.00
_cell.angle_gamma   90.00
#
_symmetry.space_group_name_H-M   'P 1'
#
loop_
_entity.id
_entity.type
_entity.pdbx_description
1 polymer ?
#
loop_
_entity_poly.entity_id
_entity_poly.type
_entity_poly.pdbx_seq_one_letter_code
_entity_poly.pdbx_strand_id
1 'polypeptide(L)'
;KERINMAEVIQSQLKGIGIKVKIQVLEYGAYIDATAKGEHQVSIGGWGNATGDGDYNQFNLFDSKSQGAAGNSSFYGNPEVDKLIEAARQESDGDKRKELYSKAQEIEREEVPYVPIRNYEHLAVYGETVKGLWLNPANYLMLDDITVQ
;
A
#
# COMPACT_ATOMS: atom_id res chain seq x y z
N LYS A 1 -6.37 12.21 -11.59
CA LYS A 1 -6.49 13.53 -10.93
C LYS A 1 -6.45 13.42 -9.40
N GLU A 2 -7.04 12.39 -8.79
CA GLU A 2 -7.07 12.22 -7.32
C GLU A 2 -5.69 12.40 -6.64
N ARG A 3 -4.63 11.73 -7.11
CA ARG A 3 -3.28 11.86 -6.54
C ARG A 3 -2.72 13.30 -6.61
N ILE A 4 -3.07 14.07 -7.64
CA ILE A 4 -2.63 15.46 -7.78
C ILE A 4 -3.33 16.33 -6.74
N ASN A 5 -4.64 16.21 -6.60
CA ASN A 5 -5.41 16.95 -5.60
C ASN A 5 -4.92 16.62 -4.18
N MET A 6 -4.63 15.34 -3.90
CA MET A 6 -4.04 14.91 -2.64
C MET A 6 -2.67 15.57 -2.40
N ALA A 7 -1.80 15.61 -3.41
CA ALA A 7 -0.50 16.27 -3.32
C ALA A 7 -0.62 17.78 -3.03
N GLU A 8 -1.61 18.47 -3.62
CA GLU A 8 -1.88 19.89 -3.37
C GLU A 8 -2.35 20.15 -1.93
N VAL A 9 -3.22 19.29 -1.40
CA VAL A 9 -3.66 19.37 0.01
C VAL A 9 -2.49 19.15 0.96
N ILE A 10 -1.68 18.10 0.73
CA ILE A 10 -0.48 17.80 1.54
C ILE A 10 0.52 18.96 1.45
N GLN A 11 0.76 19.51 0.26
CA GLN A 11 1.62 20.69 0.08
C GLN A 11 1.13 21.88 0.91
N SER A 12 -0.17 22.14 0.93
CA SER A 12 -0.77 23.22 1.73
C SER A 12 -0.59 23.00 3.25
N GLN A 13 -0.83 21.78 3.73
CA GLN A 13 -0.64 21.40 5.14
C GLN A 13 0.82 21.53 5.58
N LEU A 14 1.76 21.02 4.78
CA LEU A 14 3.20 21.09 5.06
C LEU A 14 3.71 22.54 5.04
N LYS A 15 3.18 23.37 4.15
CA LYS A 15 3.48 24.81 4.14
C LYS A 15 3.06 25.49 5.45
N GLY A 16 1.95 25.09 6.05
CA GLY A 16 1.46 25.60 7.33
C GLY A 16 2.43 25.41 8.50
N ILE A 17 3.31 24.41 8.41
CA ILE A 17 4.37 24.14 9.40
C ILE A 17 5.78 24.50 8.89
N GLY A 18 5.87 25.27 7.79
CA GLY A 18 7.14 25.80 7.26
C GLY A 18 7.88 24.88 6.29
N ILE A 19 7.31 23.73 5.91
CA ILE A 19 7.92 22.79 4.95
C ILE A 19 7.48 23.17 3.52
N LYS A 20 8.45 23.43 2.65
CA LYS A 20 8.20 23.77 1.23
C LYS A 20 8.31 22.51 0.38
N VAL A 21 7.21 22.12 -0.26
CA VAL A 21 7.16 20.96 -1.18
C VAL A 21 6.98 21.43 -2.62
N LYS A 22 7.78 20.87 -3.54
CA LYS A 22 7.58 21.01 -4.99
C LYS A 22 6.92 19.74 -5.52
N ILE A 23 5.70 19.85 -6.02
CA ILE A 23 5.00 18.73 -6.66
C ILE A 23 5.63 18.46 -8.02
N GLN A 24 5.96 17.20 -8.28
CA GLN A 24 6.43 16.73 -9.58
C GLN A 24 5.46 15.68 -10.10
N VAL A 25 4.86 15.94 -11.26
CA VAL A 25 3.90 15.03 -11.90
C VAL A 25 4.59 14.36 -13.07
N LEU A 26 4.60 13.03 -13.06
CA LEU A 26 5.16 12.19 -14.12
C LEU A 26 4.06 11.31 -14.73
N GLU A 27 4.28 10.87 -15.96
CA GLU A 27 3.53 9.76 -16.55
C GLU A 27 3.79 8.48 -15.72
N TYR A 28 2.84 7.54 -15.67
CA TYR A 28 2.87 6.41 -14.76
C TYR A 28 4.14 5.56 -14.89
N GLY A 29 4.60 5.25 -16.11
CA GLY A 29 5.82 4.48 -16.31
C GLY A 29 7.06 5.17 -15.76
N ALA A 30 7.20 6.48 -16.06
CA ALA A 30 8.28 7.30 -15.54
C ALA A 30 8.20 7.47 -14.00
N TYR A 31 6.99 7.55 -13.44
CA TYR A 31 6.77 7.61 -12.01
C TYR A 31 7.24 6.33 -11.29
N ILE A 32 6.87 5.16 -11.82
CA ILE A 32 7.31 3.88 -11.27
C ILE A 32 8.82 3.73 -11.35
N ASP A 33 9.43 4.10 -12.48
CA ASP A 33 10.90 4.04 -12.65
C ASP A 33 11.64 4.97 -11.68
N ALA A 34 11.20 6.22 -11.55
CA ALA A 34 11.79 7.19 -10.64
C ALA A 34 11.66 6.77 -9.16
N THR A 35 10.48 6.24 -8.77
CA THR A 35 10.27 5.75 -7.40
C THR A 35 11.06 4.49 -7.10
N ALA A 36 11.17 3.56 -8.05
CA ALA A 36 11.98 2.36 -7.94
C ALA A 36 13.49 2.65 -7.83
N LYS A 37 13.97 3.75 -8.41
CA LYS A 37 15.37 4.20 -8.35
C LYS A 37 15.69 5.09 -7.15
N GLY A 38 14.68 5.46 -6.35
CA GLY A 38 14.89 6.37 -5.21
C GLY A 38 15.10 7.83 -5.63
N GLU A 39 14.67 8.23 -6.83
CA GLU A 39 14.79 9.61 -7.34
C GLU A 39 13.73 10.55 -6.74
N HIS A 40 13.25 10.26 -5.53
CA HIS A 40 12.21 11.00 -4.84
C HIS A 40 12.56 11.19 -3.37
N GLN A 41 12.05 12.27 -2.77
CA GLN A 41 12.13 12.50 -1.32
C GLN A 41 10.88 11.98 -0.62
N VAL A 42 9.72 12.14 -1.25
CA VAL A 42 8.41 11.66 -0.82
C VAL A 42 7.62 11.30 -2.09
N SER A 43 6.88 10.20 -2.06
CA SER A 43 6.03 9.75 -3.16
C SER A 43 4.65 9.36 -2.64
N ILE A 44 3.64 9.40 -3.52
CA ILE A 44 2.27 8.95 -3.18
C ILE A 44 2.14 7.50 -3.65
N GLY A 45 2.30 6.58 -2.70
CA GLY A 45 2.20 5.14 -2.94
C GLY A 45 0.77 4.59 -2.83
N GLY A 46 0.64 3.31 -3.13
CA GLY A 46 -0.56 2.52 -2.88
C GLY A 46 -0.23 1.04 -3.09
N TRP A 47 -0.77 0.18 -2.23
CA TRP A 47 -0.56 -1.27 -2.31
C TRP A 47 -1.89 -2.00 -2.22
N GLY A 48 -2.06 -3.02 -3.07
CA GLY A 48 -3.34 -3.69 -3.24
C GLY A 48 -3.64 -4.80 -2.23
N ASN A 49 -2.63 -5.32 -1.50
CA ASN A 49 -2.80 -6.46 -0.59
C ASN A 49 -3.55 -7.65 -1.23
N ALA A 50 -3.23 -7.96 -2.49
CA ALA A 50 -4.06 -8.80 -3.37
C ALA A 50 -4.32 -10.23 -2.85
N THR A 51 -3.38 -10.79 -2.08
CA THR A 51 -3.52 -12.16 -1.54
C THR A 51 -4.35 -12.24 -0.26
N GLY A 52 -4.58 -11.11 0.42
CA GLY A 52 -5.15 -11.08 1.76
C GLY A 52 -4.22 -11.61 2.86
N ASP A 53 -2.98 -12.02 2.54
CA ASP A 53 -1.99 -12.47 3.52
C ASP A 53 -1.03 -11.32 3.89
N GLY A 54 -0.74 -11.19 5.19
CA GLY A 54 0.16 -10.17 5.72
C GLY A 54 1.57 -10.22 5.12
N ASP A 55 2.03 -11.39 4.70
CA ASP A 55 3.32 -11.58 4.03
C ASP A 55 3.45 -10.74 2.75
N TYR A 56 2.40 -10.74 1.92
CA TYR A 56 2.41 -10.01 0.66
C TYR A 56 2.47 -8.49 0.87
N ASN A 57 1.94 -7.99 1.99
CA ASN A 57 2.12 -6.61 2.39
C ASN A 57 3.53 -6.38 2.91
N GLN A 58 3.89 -7.10 3.96
CA GLN A 58 5.02 -6.76 4.81
C GLN A 58 6.35 -6.99 4.09
N PHE A 59 6.49 -8.12 3.40
CA PHE A 59 7.72 -8.40 2.68
C PHE A 59 7.95 -7.47 1.49
N ASN A 60 6.91 -7.11 0.74
CA ASN A 60 7.11 -6.27 -0.45
C ASN A 60 7.31 -4.79 -0.08
N LEU A 61 6.75 -4.33 1.05
CA LEU A 61 6.77 -2.91 1.41
C LEU A 61 7.82 -2.52 2.45
N PHE A 62 8.20 -3.42 3.36
CA PHE A 62 9.03 -3.06 4.52
C PHE A 62 10.30 -3.90 4.68
N ASP A 63 10.37 -5.09 4.09
CA ASP A 63 11.61 -5.88 4.08
C ASP A 63 12.68 -5.18 3.22
N SER A 64 13.90 -5.12 3.73
CA SER A 64 15.03 -4.46 3.08
C SER A 64 15.42 -5.11 1.75
N LYS A 65 15.08 -6.38 1.51
CA LYS A 65 15.32 -7.06 0.22
C LYS A 65 14.38 -6.57 -0.89
N SER A 66 13.31 -5.88 -0.53
CA SER A 66 12.29 -5.40 -1.46
C SER A 66 12.45 -3.92 -1.83
N GLN A 67 13.57 -3.29 -1.47
CA GLN A 67 13.84 -1.88 -1.78
C GLN A 67 13.77 -1.59 -3.29
N GLY A 68 13.13 -0.48 -3.63
CA GLY A 68 12.95 -0.04 -5.01
C GLY A 68 11.81 -0.76 -5.73
N ALA A 69 12.11 -1.37 -6.88
CA ALA A 69 11.10 -1.85 -7.84
C ALA A 69 10.18 -2.97 -7.30
N ALA A 70 10.60 -3.70 -6.28
CA ALA A 70 9.82 -4.81 -5.71
C ALA A 70 8.63 -4.32 -4.85
N GLY A 71 8.68 -3.08 -4.34
CA GLY A 71 7.55 -2.47 -3.64
C GLY A 71 7.95 -1.50 -2.54
N ASN A 72 9.10 -1.70 -1.89
CA ASN A 72 9.60 -0.85 -0.82
C ASN A 72 10.24 0.41 -1.43
N SER A 73 9.39 1.27 -1.99
CA SER A 73 9.78 2.55 -2.57
C SER A 73 10.16 3.57 -1.49
N SER A 74 9.91 3.29 -0.21
CA SER A 74 10.39 4.12 0.90
C SER A 74 11.89 3.94 1.17
N PHE A 75 12.50 2.90 0.60
CA PHE A 75 13.87 2.48 0.91
C PHE A 75 14.08 2.23 2.41
N TYR A 76 13.01 1.88 3.12
CA TYR A 76 13.07 1.50 4.51
C TYR A 76 13.87 0.21 4.68
N GLY A 77 14.53 0.07 5.81
CA GLY A 77 15.30 -1.12 6.15
C GLY A 77 15.63 -1.12 7.62
N ASN A 78 15.03 -2.05 8.36
CA ASN A 78 15.29 -2.26 9.77
C ASN A 78 15.56 -3.75 9.99
N PRO A 79 16.76 -4.15 10.44
CA PRO A 79 17.11 -5.56 10.61
C PRO A 79 16.20 -6.34 11.57
N GLU A 80 15.50 -5.66 12.49
CA GLU A 80 14.54 -6.32 13.37
C GLU A 80 13.21 -6.56 12.67
N VAL A 81 12.73 -5.59 11.87
CA VAL A 81 11.55 -5.75 11.01
C VAL A 81 11.78 -6.88 10.01
N ASP A 82 12.93 -6.91 9.34
CA ASP A 82 13.30 -7.97 8.40
C ASP A 82 13.19 -9.36 9.07
N LYS A 83 13.76 -9.53 10.27
CA LYS A 83 13.68 -10.81 11.02
C LYS A 83 12.24 -11.17 11.39
N LEU A 84 11.43 -10.22 11.84
CA LEU A 84 10.04 -10.46 12.21
C LEU A 84 9.23 -10.92 11.00
N ILE A 85 9.42 -10.27 9.84
CA ILE A 85 8.77 -10.62 8.58
C ILE A 85 9.21 -12.01 8.12
N GLU A 86 10.51 -12.30 8.11
CA GLU A 86 11.05 -13.59 7.70
C GLU A 86 10.56 -14.74 8.61
N ALA A 87 10.51 -14.50 9.92
CA ALA A 87 9.95 -15.46 10.88
C ALA A 87 8.45 -15.68 10.64
N ALA A 88 7.68 -14.61 10.42
CA ALA A 88 6.24 -14.69 10.17
C ALA A 88 5.89 -15.45 8.88
N ARG A 89 6.78 -15.40 7.87
CA ARG A 89 6.65 -16.16 6.62
C ARG A 89 6.86 -17.66 6.81
N GLN A 90 7.69 -18.05 7.78
CA GLN A 90 8.02 -19.46 8.05
C GLN A 90 7.16 -20.08 9.16
N GLU A 91 6.47 -19.27 9.96
CA GLU A 91 5.58 -19.73 11.02
C GLU A 91 4.26 -20.26 10.43
N SER A 92 3.80 -21.39 10.96
CA SER A 92 2.58 -22.07 10.52
C SER A 92 1.40 -21.85 11.46
N ASP A 93 1.68 -21.50 12.72
CA ASP A 93 0.67 -21.14 13.72
C ASP A 93 0.15 -19.72 13.45
N GLY A 94 -1.16 -19.61 13.21
CA GLY A 94 -1.78 -18.34 12.85
C GLY A 94 -1.69 -17.25 13.93
N ASP A 95 -1.76 -17.62 15.21
CA ASP A 95 -1.72 -16.67 16.31
C ASP A 95 -0.28 -16.13 16.50
N LYS A 96 0.72 -17.00 16.38
CA LYS A 96 2.13 -16.59 16.38
C LYS A 96 2.49 -15.74 15.17
N ARG A 97 2.03 -16.10 13.96
CA ARG A 97 2.20 -15.27 12.75
C ARG A 97 1.64 -13.87 12.98
N LYS A 98 0.44 -13.78 13.56
CA LYS A 98 -0.20 -12.50 13.87
C LYS A 98 0.60 -11.68 14.88
N GLU A 99 1.14 -12.29 15.92
CA GLU A 99 2.00 -11.61 16.89
C GLU A 99 3.26 -11.04 16.23
N LEU A 100 3.92 -11.81 15.36
CA LEU A 100 5.11 -11.37 14.63
C LEU A 100 4.82 -10.17 13.72
N TYR A 101 3.76 -10.23 12.91
CA TYR A 101 3.35 -9.09 12.09
C TYR A 101 2.89 -7.88 12.91
N SER A 102 2.31 -8.09 14.09
CA SER A 102 1.91 -6.99 14.97
C SER A 102 3.13 -6.25 15.50
N LYS A 103 4.17 -6.98 15.93
CA LYS A 103 5.45 -6.40 16.37
C LYS A 103 6.16 -5.64 15.25
N ALA A 104 6.17 -6.17 14.02
CA ALA A 104 6.74 -5.47 12.88
C ALA A 104 6.01 -4.13 12.64
N GLN A 105 4.68 -4.16 12.62
CA GLN A 105 3.85 -2.95 12.45
C GLN A 105 3.98 -1.95 13.61
N GLU A 106 4.28 -2.39 14.84
CA GLU A 106 4.57 -1.50 15.95
C GLU A 106 5.85 -0.69 15.70
N ILE A 107 6.92 -1.35 15.25
CA ILE A 107 8.18 -0.69 14.87
C ILE A 107 7.94 0.25 13.68
N GLU A 108 7.27 -0.23 12.64
CA GLU A 108 6.92 0.59 11.47
C GLU A 108 6.11 1.84 11.87
N ARG A 109 5.18 1.71 12.80
CA ARG A 109 4.39 2.85 13.31
C ARG A 109 5.24 3.86 14.07
N GLU A 110 6.25 3.41 14.81
CA GLU A 110 7.16 4.28 15.55
C GLU A 110 8.17 4.99 14.64
N GLU A 111 8.67 4.29 13.61
CA GLU A 111 9.68 4.82 12.68
C GLU A 111 9.08 5.56 11.48
N VAL A 112 7.77 5.41 11.24
CA VAL A 112 6.97 6.13 10.23
C VAL A 112 7.61 6.07 8.82
N PRO A 113 7.86 4.88 8.24
CA PRO A 113 8.35 4.77 6.87
C PRO A 113 7.34 5.25 5.83
N TYR A 114 6.05 5.35 6.22
CA TYR A 114 4.98 5.94 5.44
C TYR A 114 3.92 6.59 6.33
N VAL A 115 3.11 7.47 5.74
CA VAL A 115 1.93 8.06 6.39
C VAL A 115 0.67 7.46 5.77
N PRO A 116 -0.13 6.66 6.50
CA PRO A 116 -1.38 6.12 5.99
C PRO A 116 -2.37 7.26 5.66
N ILE A 117 -2.95 7.24 4.45
CA ILE A 117 -3.96 8.23 4.03
C ILE A 117 -5.36 7.63 4.05
N ARG A 118 -5.56 6.47 3.41
CA ARG A 118 -6.84 5.76 3.34
C ARG A 118 -6.65 4.31 2.93
N ASN A 119 -7.66 3.48 3.22
CA ASN A 119 -7.85 2.20 2.54
C ASN A 119 -8.69 2.41 1.27
N TYR A 120 -8.52 1.55 0.27
CA TYR A 120 -9.33 1.60 -0.95
C TYR A 120 -10.72 0.99 -0.69
N GLU A 121 -11.76 1.74 -1.02
CA GLU A 121 -13.11 1.20 -1.17
C GLU A 121 -13.38 0.99 -2.66
N HIS A 122 -13.89 -0.19 -3.00
CA HIS A 122 -14.22 -0.56 -4.36
C HIS A 122 -15.71 -0.40 -4.58
N LEU A 123 -16.08 0.48 -5.52
CA LEU A 123 -17.47 0.81 -5.82
C LEU A 123 -17.82 0.34 -7.23
N ALA A 124 -18.95 -0.33 -7.36
CA ALA A 124 -19.55 -0.69 -8.64
C ALA A 124 -20.97 -0.13 -8.72
N VAL A 125 -21.34 0.33 -9.92
CA VAL A 125 -22.71 0.74 -10.26
C VAL A 125 -23.19 -0.14 -11.40
N TYR A 126 -24.37 -0.72 -11.25
CA TYR A 126 -24.97 -1.62 -12.23
C TYR A 126 -26.49 -1.43 -12.26
N GLY A 127 -27.12 -1.85 -13.37
CA GLY A 127 -28.56 -1.69 -13.57
C GLY A 127 -29.38 -2.49 -12.56
N GLU A 128 -30.58 -1.99 -12.23
CA GLU A 128 -31.47 -2.63 -11.24
C GLU A 128 -31.86 -4.07 -11.58
N THR A 129 -31.81 -4.42 -12.87
CA THR A 129 -32.09 -5.76 -13.41
C THR A 129 -30.97 -6.77 -13.15
N VAL A 130 -29.77 -6.32 -12.78
CA VAL A 130 -28.64 -7.18 -12.43
C VAL A 130 -28.74 -7.57 -10.96
N LYS A 131 -28.82 -8.87 -10.68
CA LYS A 131 -28.81 -9.43 -9.31
C LYS A 131 -27.60 -10.33 -9.12
N GLY A 132 -27.11 -10.43 -7.88
CA GLY A 132 -26.01 -11.33 -7.51
C GLY A 132 -24.60 -10.77 -7.78
N LEU A 133 -24.46 -9.57 -8.36
CA LEU A 133 -23.14 -8.94 -8.56
C LEU A 133 -22.59 -8.40 -7.24
N TRP A 134 -21.36 -8.78 -6.91
CA TRP A 134 -20.58 -8.21 -5.82
C TRP A 134 -19.10 -8.11 -6.20
N LEU A 135 -18.36 -7.30 -5.43
CA LEU A 135 -16.91 -7.13 -5.56
C LEU A 135 -16.23 -7.86 -4.41
N ASN A 136 -15.24 -8.70 -4.71
CA ASN A 136 -14.41 -9.28 -3.66
C ASN A 136 -13.41 -8.24 -3.09
N PRO A 137 -12.74 -8.53 -1.95
CA PRO A 137 -11.76 -7.60 -1.36
C PRO A 137 -10.57 -7.24 -2.27
N ALA A 138 -10.27 -8.05 -3.29
CA ALA A 138 -9.24 -7.80 -4.30
C ALA A 138 -9.75 -7.01 -5.52
N ASN A 139 -10.98 -6.48 -5.45
CA ASN A 139 -11.65 -5.72 -6.51
C ASN A 139 -12.00 -6.51 -7.78
N TYR A 140 -12.17 -7.82 -7.67
CA TYR A 140 -12.70 -8.62 -8.78
C TYR A 140 -14.23 -8.58 -8.78
N LEU A 141 -14.79 -8.39 -9.97
CA LEU A 141 -16.21 -8.55 -10.23
C LEU A 141 -16.55 -10.04 -10.17
N MET A 142 -17.36 -10.42 -9.20
CA MET A 142 -17.77 -11.80 -9.01
C MET A 142 -19.01 -12.07 -9.86
N LEU A 143 -18.85 -12.90 -10.90
CA LEU A 143 -19.88 -13.14 -11.91
C LEU A 143 -20.63 -14.46 -11.73
N ASP A 144 -20.20 -15.30 -10.80
CA ASP A 144 -20.65 -16.70 -10.66
C ASP A 144 -22.16 -16.83 -10.39
N ASP A 145 -22.72 -15.87 -9.64
CA ASP A 145 -24.13 -15.88 -9.19
C ASP A 145 -24.99 -14.83 -9.91
N ILE A 146 -24.53 -14.28 -11.04
CA ILE A 146 -25.20 -13.16 -11.69
C ILE A 146 -26.41 -13.60 -12.52
N THR A 147 -27.50 -12.84 -12.39
CA THR A 147 -28.65 -12.90 -13.28
C THR A 147 -29.01 -11.52 -13.80
N VAL A 148 -29.58 -11.48 -15.02
CA VAL A 148 -30.15 -10.28 -15.64
C VAL A 148 -31.62 -10.56 -15.94
N GLN A 149 -32.51 -9.73 -15.41
CA GLN A 149 -33.97 -9.83 -15.57
C GLN A 149 -34.50 -8.92 -16.66
#